data_AF-A0A948PTK0-F1
#
_entry.id   AF-A0A948PTK0-F1
#
_cell.length_a   1.000
_cell.length_b   1.000
_cell.length_c   1.000
_cell.angle_alpha   90.00
_cell.angle_beta   90.00
_cell.angle_gamma   90.00
#
_symmetry.space_group_name_H-M   'P 1'
#
loop_
_entity.id
_entity.type
_entity.pdbx_description
1 polymer ?
#
loop_
_entity_poly.entity_id
_entity_poly.type
_entity_poly.pdbx_seq_one_letter_code
_entity_poly.pdbx_strand_id
1 'polypeptide(L)'
;NFLHGIIHKHHNDSVLFVCHGGIGKALVAVIIGKKCSELRTVENLQNTSISTFEIDEDKNHKIICYNCVKHLKGKKGLGVFNK
;
A
#
# COMPACT_ATOMS: atom_id res chain seq x y z
N ASN A 1 -17.05 6.74 3.46
CA ASN A 1 -15.66 6.28 3.71
C ASN A 1 -14.73 6.72 2.58
N PHE A 2 -13.54 7.21 2.91
CA PHE A 2 -12.55 7.75 1.97
C PHE A 2 -12.27 6.82 0.78
N LEU A 3 -11.86 5.56 1.05
CA LEU A 3 -11.48 4.62 0.00
C LEU A 3 -12.66 4.28 -0.95
N HIS A 4 -13.87 4.17 -0.42
CA HIS A 4 -15.06 3.92 -1.25
C HIS A 4 -15.35 5.08 -2.22
N GLY A 5 -15.18 6.32 -1.76
CA GLY A 5 -15.33 7.50 -2.62
C GLY A 5 -14.28 7.55 -3.72
N ILE A 6 -13.04 7.14 -3.43
CA ILE A 6 -11.97 7.04 -4.43
C ILE A 6 -12.29 5.95 -5.47
N ILE A 7 -12.66 4.74 -5.04
CA ILE A 7 -12.98 3.63 -5.94
C ILE A 7 -14.12 4.03 -6.90
N HIS A 8 -15.21 4.60 -6.38
CA HIS A 8 -16.33 5.01 -7.21
C HIS A 8 -15.96 6.11 -8.22
N LYS A 9 -15.21 7.13 -7.77
CA LYS A 9 -14.80 8.26 -8.61
C LYS A 9 -13.80 7.86 -9.70
N HIS A 10 -12.96 6.86 -9.43
CA HIS A 10 -11.79 6.49 -10.24
C HIS A 10 -11.84 5.02 -10.68
N HIS A 11 -13.03 4.46 -10.94
CA HIS A 11 -13.23 3.04 -11.23
C HIS A 11 -12.50 2.54 -12.50
N ASN A 12 -12.14 3.44 -13.41
CA ASN A 12 -11.38 3.15 -14.64
C ASN A 12 -9.97 3.78 -14.66
N ASP A 13 -9.52 4.36 -13.55
CA ASP A 13 -8.23 5.04 -13.46
C ASP A 13 -7.22 4.25 -12.62
N SER A 14 -5.94 4.58 -12.78
CA SER A 14 -4.91 4.21 -11.80
C SER A 14 -4.68 5.35 -10.81
N VAL A 15 -4.84 5.07 -9.51
CA VAL A 15 -4.67 6.06 -8.42
C VAL A 15 -3.40 5.77 -7.61
N LEU A 16 -2.58 6.80 -7.39
CA LEU A 16 -1.39 6.73 -6.54
C LEU A 16 -1.66 7.36 -5.16
N PHE A 17 -1.47 6.59 -4.10
CA PHE A 17 -1.43 7.10 -2.74
C PHE A 17 0.01 7.22 -2.25
N VAL A 18 0.40 8.40 -1.81
CA VAL A 18 1.68 8.64 -1.11
C VAL A 18 1.38 8.83 0.37
N CYS A 19 2.02 8.04 1.22
CA CYS A 19 1.64 7.90 2.62
C CYS A 19 2.86 7.73 3.53
N HIS A 20 2.70 8.10 4.80
CA HIS A 20 3.62 7.66 5.86
C HIS A 20 3.34 6.19 6.24
N GLY A 21 4.31 5.52 6.86
CA GLY A 21 4.24 4.09 7.14
C GLY A 21 2.99 3.66 7.92
N GLY A 22 2.57 4.42 8.94
CA GLY A 22 1.39 4.10 9.75
C GLY A 22 0.08 4.10 8.97
N ILE A 23 -0.21 5.20 8.26
CA ILE A 23 -1.43 5.31 7.46
C ILE A 23 -1.41 4.39 6.24
N GLY A 24 -0.25 4.25 5.59
CA GLY A 24 -0.09 3.31 4.47
C GLY A 24 -0.37 1.87 4.89
N LYS A 25 0.12 1.46 6.06
CA LYS A 25 -0.17 0.13 6.64
C LYS A 25 -1.65 -0.08 6.93
N ALA A 26 -2.33 0.93 7.48
CA ALA A 26 -3.78 0.86 7.72
C ALA A 26 -4.58 0.78 6.41
N LEU A 27 -4.19 1.54 5.38
CA LEU A 27 -4.83 1.50 4.08
C LEU A 27 -4.69 0.12 3.42
N VAL A 28 -3.47 -0.43 3.42
CA VAL A 28 -3.20 -1.79 2.95
C VAL A 28 -4.07 -2.79 3.70
N ALA A 29 -4.11 -2.72 5.04
CA ALA A 29 -4.89 -3.65 5.87
C ALA A 29 -6.36 -3.68 5.44
N VAL A 30 -6.97 -2.52 5.22
CA VAL A 30 -8.36 -2.41 4.75
C VAL A 30 -8.53 -3.01 3.37
N ILE A 31 -7.61 -2.73 2.43
CA ILE A 31 -7.65 -3.28 1.06
C ILE A 31 -7.62 -4.80 1.11
N ILE A 32 -6.76 -5.40 1.94
CA ILE A 32 -6.62 -6.86 2.05
C ILE A 32 -7.64 -7.52 3.00
N GLY A 33 -8.70 -6.80 3.39
CA GLY A 33 -9.80 -7.34 4.20
C GLY A 33 -9.47 -7.60 5.67
N LYS A 34 -8.42 -7.00 6.22
CA LYS A 34 -8.02 -7.16 7.62
C LYS A 34 -8.83 -6.25 8.55
N LYS A 35 -9.13 -6.76 9.74
CA LYS A 35 -9.74 -5.97 10.82
C LYS A 35 -8.69 -5.11 11.52
N CYS A 36 -9.14 -4.05 12.20
CA CYS A 36 -8.27 -3.18 12.99
C CYS A 36 -7.45 -3.97 14.04
N SER A 37 -8.04 -4.98 14.67
CA SER A 37 -7.36 -5.89 15.62
C SER A 37 -6.20 -6.67 14.99
N GLU A 38 -6.24 -6.90 13.69
CA GLU A 38 -5.22 -7.62 12.93
C GLU A 38 -4.15 -6.69 12.35
N LEU A 39 -4.24 -5.36 12.54
CA LEU A 39 -3.31 -4.40 11.94
C LEU A 39 -1.85 -4.69 12.29
N ARG A 40 -1.58 -5.23 13.48
CA ARG A 40 -0.23 -5.62 13.91
C ARG A 40 0.36 -6.77 13.08
N THR A 41 -0.47 -7.58 12.44
CA THR A 41 -0.06 -8.71 11.58
C THR A 41 0.33 -8.28 10.17
N VAL A 42 -0.07 -7.07 9.76
CA VAL A 42 0.34 -6.50 8.48
C VAL A 42 1.79 -6.07 8.58
N GLU A 43 2.60 -6.38 7.58
CA GLU A 43 4.01 -5.99 7.54
C GLU A 43 4.16 -4.45 7.54
N ASN A 44 5.29 -3.95 8.05
CA ASN A 44 5.63 -2.54 7.89
C ASN A 44 6.07 -2.27 6.45
N LEU A 45 5.57 -1.18 5.87
CA LEU A 45 5.97 -0.73 4.54
C LEU A 45 7.38 -0.15 4.58
N GLN A 46 8.25 -0.61 3.69
CA GLN A 46 9.59 -0.07 3.54
C GLN A 46 9.54 1.33 2.90
N ASN A 47 10.56 2.14 3.16
CA ASN A 47 10.63 3.51 2.63
C ASN A 47 10.60 3.48 1.09
N THR A 48 9.70 4.28 0.50
CA THR A 48 9.50 4.36 -0.95
C THR A 48 9.16 3.00 -1.57
N SER A 49 8.66 2.03 -0.81
CA SER A 49 8.14 0.79 -1.39
C SER A 49 6.86 1.05 -2.19
N ILE A 50 6.62 0.21 -3.19
CA ILE A 50 5.42 0.26 -4.02
C ILE A 50 4.59 -0.98 -3.72
N SER A 51 3.30 -0.78 -3.42
CA SER A 51 2.31 -1.85 -3.38
C SER A 51 1.22 -1.51 -4.39
N THR A 52 0.90 -2.45 -5.27
CA THR A 52 -0.06 -2.27 -6.37
C THR A 52 -1.16 -3.30 -6.23
N PHE A 53 -2.40 -2.81 -6.27
CA PHE A 53 -3.61 -3.61 -6.15
C PHE A 53 -4.52 -3.29 -7.32
N GLU A 54 -5.10 -4.32 -7.93
CA GLU A 54 -6.29 -4.17 -8.77
C GLU A 54 -7.49 -4.32 -7.83
N ILE A 55 -8.44 -3.39 -7.87
CA ILE A 55 -9.63 -3.37 -7.01
C ILE A 55 -10.86 -3.18 -7.91
N ASP A 56 -11.87 -4.03 -7.77
CA ASP A 56 -13.13 -3.89 -8.50
C ASP A 56 -14.18 -3.07 -7.73
N GLU A 57 -15.35 -2.86 -8.34
CA GLU A 57 -16.44 -2.07 -7.74
C GLU A 57 -17.02 -2.73 -6.48
N ASP A 58 -16.93 -4.06 -6.37
CA ASP A 58 -17.36 -4.85 -5.22
C ASP A 58 -16.29 -4.90 -4.10
N LYS A 59 -15.16 -4.22 -4.29
CA LYS A 59 -14.00 -4.15 -3.37
C LYS A 59 -13.25 -5.48 -3.24
N ASN A 60 -13.44 -6.41 -4.18
CA ASN A 60 -12.51 -7.51 -4.32
C ASN A 60 -11.18 -6.94 -4.80
N HIS A 61 -10.08 -7.54 -4.36
CA HIS A 61 -8.76 -7.07 -4.70
C HIS A 61 -7.86 -8.20 -5.16
N LYS A 62 -6.92 -7.85 -6.03
CA LYS A 62 -5.81 -8.70 -6.45
C LYS A 62 -4.50 -7.97 -6.20
N ILE A 63 -3.60 -8.63 -5.48
CA ILE A 63 -2.28 -8.09 -5.16
C ILE A 63 -1.37 -8.32 -6.36
N ILE A 64 -0.95 -7.24 -7.02
CA ILE A 64 0.00 -7.29 -8.16
C ILE A 64 1.43 -7.25 -7.67
N CYS A 65 1.72 -6.35 -6.71
CA CYS A 65 2.96 -6.38 -5.95
C CYS A 65 2.73 -5.83 -4.53
N TYR A 66 3.54 -6.30 -3.59
CA TYR A 66 3.45 -5.90 -2.19
C TYR A 66 4.82 -5.51 -1.65
N ASN A 67 4.90 -4.35 -0.98
CA ASN A 67 6.12 -3.84 -0.34
C ASN A 67 7.36 -3.86 -1.26
N CYS A 68 7.16 -3.59 -2.56
CA CYS A 68 8.18 -3.80 -3.59
C CYS A 68 9.21 -2.66 -3.60
N VAL A 69 10.47 -3.01 -3.36
CA VAL A 69 11.63 -2.09 -3.40
C VAL A 69 12.59 -2.40 -4.54
N LYS A 70 12.16 -3.17 -5.56
CA LYS A 70 13.04 -3.59 -6.67
C LYS A 70 13.68 -2.39 -7.37
N HIS A 71 12.94 -1.29 -7.55
CA HIS A 71 13.44 -0.07 -8.18
C HIS A 71 14.54 0.66 -7.36
N LEU A 72 14.69 0.33 -6.07
CA LEU A 72 15.74 0.86 -5.21
C LEU A 72 17.05 0.07 -5.33
N LYS A 73 17.03 -1.16 -5.86
CA LYS A 73 18.19 -2.07 -5.89
C LYS A 73 19.32 -1.67 -6.87
N GLY A 74 19.22 -0.50 -7.51
CA GLY A 74 20.31 0.14 -8.27
C GLY A 74 20.91 1.39 -7.61
N LYS A 75 20.30 1.90 -6.53
CA LYS A 75 20.79 3.09 -5.82
C LYS A 75 21.71 2.66 -4.67
N LYS A 76 22.98 2.36 -4.99
CA LYS A 76 24.06 2.42 -3.99
C LYS A 76 24.09 3.85 -3.45
N GLY A 77 23.52 4.13 -2.27
CA GLY A 77 23.62 5.47 -1.69
C GLY A 77 22.54 5.94 -0.72
N LEU A 78 21.59 5.11 -0.28
CA LEU A 78 20.83 5.46 0.93
C LEU A 78 21.51 4.78 2.11
N GLY A 79 22.43 5.54 2.70
CA GLY A 79 23.21 5.18 3.85
C GLY A 79 22.35 4.60 4.97
N VAL A 80 22.92 3.55 5.54
CA VAL A 80 22.57 3.01 6.85
C VAL A 80 22.54 4.17 7.85
N PHE A 81 21.36 4.67 8.20
CA PHE A 81 21.18 5.33 9.49
C PHE A 81 20.99 4.22 10.51
N ASN A 82 22.11 3.66 10.97
CA ASN A 82 22.13 2.95 12.23
C ASN A 82 21.74 3.97 13.31
N LYS A 83 20.67 3.68 14.04
CA LYS A 83 20.51 4.20 15.40
C LYS A 83 21.32 3.33 16.34
#